data_AF-A0A2S8WQU4-F1
#
_entry.id   AF-A0A2S8WQU4-F1
#
_cell.length_a   1.000
_cell.length_b   1.000
_cell.length_c   1.000
_cell.angle_alpha   90.00
_cell.angle_beta   90.00
_cell.angle_gamma   90.00
#
_symmetry.space_group_name_H-M   'P 1'
#
loop_
_entity.id
_entity.type
_entity.pdbx_description
1 polymer ?
#
loop_
_entity_poly.entity_id
_entity_poly.type
_entity_poly.pdbx_seq_one_letter_code
_entity_poly.pdbx_strand_id
1 'polypeptide(L)'
;MITTEWAIAWARATPAFYERDPVGTPYVGRLDFRPAHAGFDPHTEILASDIPSHYCRVTPHLYTPEEVTSLLEATSSLRPELRGLTYATLLALLSVTGLRTGEACRLNDADIESGILQAKDSNFGKSRDIPIHETTLTILRAYAKVRDRLRTTTTTSALFITGRGTRLYASNLGRAFSRLRKLAGISTSPEARPTRLHDFLHSFATDTLLDWYRSGEDVQANCRY
;
A
#
# COMPACT_ATOMS: atom_id res chain seq x y z
N MET A 1 1.48 12.87 -37.74
CA MET A 1 1.85 14.01 -36.87
C MET A 1 0.60 14.37 -36.08
N ILE A 2 0.56 14.08 -34.78
CA ILE A 2 -0.61 14.39 -33.94
C ILE A 2 -0.41 15.83 -33.46
N THR A 3 -1.28 16.74 -33.89
CA THR A 3 -1.23 18.15 -33.47
C THR A 3 -1.96 18.32 -32.13
N THR A 4 -1.55 19.32 -31.34
CA THR A 4 -2.15 19.67 -30.03
C THR A 4 -3.66 19.88 -30.10
N GLU A 5 -4.14 20.41 -31.24
CA GLU A 5 -5.54 20.62 -31.53
C GLU A 5 -6.35 19.30 -31.60
N TRP A 6 -5.77 18.24 -32.17
CA TRP A 6 -6.37 16.90 -32.21
C TRP A 6 -6.43 16.24 -30.83
N ALA A 7 -5.40 16.44 -30.00
CA ALA A 7 -5.37 15.91 -28.63
C ALA A 7 -6.43 16.56 -27.73
N ILE A 8 -6.64 17.87 -27.87
CA ILE A 8 -7.67 18.63 -27.14
C ILE A 8 -9.08 18.24 -27.59
N ALA A 9 -9.29 18.07 -28.91
CA ALA A 9 -10.58 17.62 -29.45
C ALA A 9 -10.96 16.21 -28.95
N TRP A 10 -10.00 15.28 -28.90
CA TRP A 10 -10.21 13.93 -28.39
C TRP A 10 -10.51 13.90 -26.88
N ALA A 11 -9.76 14.68 -26.08
CA ALA A 11 -9.97 14.78 -24.64
C ALA A 11 -11.35 15.37 -24.27
N ARG A 12 -11.86 16.32 -25.08
CA ARG A 12 -13.20 16.92 -24.90
C ARG A 12 -14.34 16.04 -25.40
N ALA A 13 -14.10 15.21 -26.41
CA ALA A 13 -15.12 14.34 -27.01
C ALA A 13 -15.33 13.01 -26.27
N THR A 14 -14.44 12.65 -25.34
CA THR A 14 -14.55 11.40 -24.57
C THR A 14 -15.40 11.65 -23.31
N PRO A 15 -16.61 11.06 -23.18
CA PRO A 15 -17.38 11.15 -21.95
C PRO A 15 -16.57 10.53 -20.81
N ALA A 16 -16.66 11.11 -19.60
CA ALA A 16 -16.06 10.54 -18.41
C ALA A 16 -16.68 9.16 -18.11
N PHE A 17 -16.13 8.09 -18.68
CA PHE A 17 -16.51 6.73 -18.37
C PHE A 17 -15.88 6.34 -17.03
N TYR A 18 -16.68 6.34 -15.98
CA TYR A 18 -16.32 5.81 -14.67
C TYR A 18 -16.70 4.33 -14.61
N GLU A 19 -16.03 3.48 -15.38
CA GLU A 19 -16.29 2.05 -15.31
C GLU A 19 -15.55 1.44 -14.10
N ARG A 20 -16.32 0.82 -13.19
CA ARG A 20 -15.80 0.14 -12.00
C ARG A 20 -15.40 -1.29 -12.37
N ASP A 21 -14.11 -1.59 -12.37
CA ASP A 21 -13.66 -2.97 -12.18
C ASP A 21 -14.12 -3.45 -10.77
N PRO A 22 -14.56 -4.71 -10.59
CA PRO A 22 -14.84 -5.31 -9.28
C PRO A 22 -13.72 -5.19 -8.22
N VAL A 23 -12.50 -4.76 -8.58
CA VAL A 23 -11.37 -4.49 -7.67
C VAL A 23 -11.15 -2.99 -7.37
N GLY A 24 -11.92 -2.09 -7.98
CA GLY A 24 -11.90 -0.65 -7.65
C GLY A 24 -10.65 0.10 -8.12
N THR A 25 -9.95 -0.42 -9.13
CA THR A 25 -8.81 0.27 -9.76
C THR A 25 -9.30 1.00 -11.00
N PRO A 26 -9.28 2.35 -11.05
CA PRO A 26 -9.51 3.05 -12.30
C PRO A 26 -8.30 2.83 -13.22
N TYR A 27 -8.53 2.21 -14.39
CA TYR A 27 -7.56 2.20 -15.49
C TYR A 27 -7.89 3.41 -16.36
N VAL A 28 -7.16 4.51 -16.17
CA VAL A 28 -7.08 5.57 -17.19
C VAL A 28 -5.82 5.25 -17.99
N GLY A 29 -5.96 5.10 -19.30
CA GLY A 29 -4.84 4.99 -20.23
C GLY A 29 -3.81 6.06 -19.89
N ARG A 30 -2.65 5.61 -19.43
CA ARG A 30 -1.60 6.43 -18.86
C ARG A 30 -0.89 7.17 -19.99
N LEU A 31 -1.26 8.43 -20.21
CA LEU A 31 -0.39 9.41 -20.86
C LEU A 31 -0.10 10.54 -19.87
N ASP A 32 0.50 10.19 -18.73
CA ASP A 32 1.20 11.16 -17.89
C ASP A 32 2.55 11.46 -18.55
N PHE A 33 2.56 12.37 -19.54
CA PHE A 33 3.78 13.09 -19.90
C PHE A 33 3.94 14.25 -18.90
N ARG A 34 4.51 13.96 -17.73
CA ARG A 34 5.14 15.00 -16.90
C ARG A 34 6.61 15.09 -17.30
N PRO A 35 7.14 16.27 -17.67
CA PRO A 35 8.48 16.37 -18.21
C PRO A 35 9.53 16.23 -17.09
N ALA A 36 10.07 15.03 -16.93
CA ALA A 36 11.40 14.85 -16.33
C ALA A 36 12.53 14.91 -17.40
N HIS A 37 12.18 15.21 -18.66
CA HIS A 37 13.10 15.12 -19.81
C HIS A 37 13.26 16.43 -20.61
N ALA A 38 13.05 17.61 -19.99
CA ALA A 38 13.33 18.89 -20.64
C ALA A 38 14.85 19.16 -20.86
N GLY A 39 15.72 18.18 -20.60
CA GLY A 39 17.16 18.26 -20.86
C GLY A 39 17.65 17.55 -22.12
N PHE A 40 16.81 16.77 -22.83
CA PHE A 40 17.30 15.85 -23.88
C PHE A 40 16.74 16.05 -25.30
N ASP A 41 15.62 16.76 -25.51
CA ASP A 41 15.09 16.99 -26.86
C ASP A 41 14.46 18.39 -27.02
N PRO A 42 15.05 19.28 -27.83
CA PRO A 42 14.53 20.63 -28.08
C PRO A 42 13.21 20.69 -28.85
N HIS A 43 12.66 19.56 -29.33
CA HIS A 43 11.36 19.50 -30.01
C HIS A 43 10.20 19.04 -29.11
N THR A 44 10.44 18.82 -27.81
CA THR A 44 9.37 18.43 -26.87
C THR A 44 8.51 19.65 -26.51
N GLU A 45 7.33 19.77 -27.12
CA GLU A 45 6.34 20.78 -26.72
C GLU A 45 5.71 20.43 -25.36
N ILE A 46 5.83 21.35 -24.40
CA ILE A 46 5.15 21.28 -23.11
C ILE A 46 3.67 21.62 -23.36
N LEU A 47 2.79 20.65 -23.18
CA LEU A 47 1.35 20.87 -23.29
C LEU A 47 0.90 21.97 -22.31
N ALA A 48 0.12 22.91 -22.81
CA ALA A 48 -0.37 24.05 -22.05
C ALA A 48 -1.20 23.61 -20.82
N SER A 49 -1.08 24.38 -19.74
CA SER A 49 -1.61 24.06 -18.39
C SER A 49 -3.14 24.17 -18.27
N ASP A 50 -3.80 24.53 -19.36
CA ASP A 50 -5.23 24.79 -19.50
C ASP A 50 -6.05 23.54 -19.89
N ILE A 51 -5.42 22.37 -19.97
CA ILE A 51 -6.12 21.09 -20.02
C ILE A 51 -6.77 20.85 -18.65
N PRO A 52 -8.11 20.73 -18.55
CA PRO A 52 -8.77 20.41 -17.29
C PRO A 52 -8.23 19.10 -16.74
N SER A 53 -7.43 19.18 -15.67
CA SER A 53 -6.98 17.99 -14.98
C SER A 53 -8.15 17.43 -14.18
N HIS A 54 -8.74 16.35 -14.68
CA HIS A 54 -9.69 15.54 -13.91
C HIS A 54 -9.02 14.79 -12.74
N TYR A 55 -7.73 15.07 -12.47
CA TYR A 55 -6.98 14.53 -11.36
C TYR A 55 -7.36 15.24 -10.06
N CYS A 56 -8.36 14.71 -9.36
CA CYS A 56 -8.56 15.04 -7.96
C CYS A 56 -7.53 14.27 -7.12
N ARG A 57 -6.65 15.00 -6.42
CA ARG A 57 -5.68 14.41 -5.49
C ARG A 57 -6.46 13.73 -4.37
N VAL A 58 -6.32 12.42 -4.26
CA VAL A 58 -7.00 11.66 -3.20
C VAL A 58 -6.31 11.97 -1.88
N THR A 59 -7.04 12.58 -0.95
CA THR A 59 -6.59 12.72 0.44
C THR A 59 -6.50 11.32 1.07
N PRO A 60 -5.32 10.91 1.57
CA PRO A 60 -5.19 9.60 2.23
C PRO A 60 -5.98 9.60 3.55
N HIS A 61 -6.49 8.44 3.93
CA HIS A 61 -7.02 8.22 5.26
C HIS A 61 -5.87 8.07 6.25
N LEU A 62 -5.94 8.69 7.42
CA LEU A 62 -4.97 8.46 8.49
C LEU A 62 -5.64 7.57 9.52
N TYR A 63 -5.13 6.34 9.67
CA TYR A 63 -5.68 5.37 10.59
C TYR A 63 -5.38 5.77 12.03
N THR A 64 -6.41 5.89 12.85
CA THR A 64 -6.20 6.10 14.30
C THR A 64 -5.80 4.79 14.99
N PRO A 65 -5.15 4.83 16.17
CA PRO A 65 -4.85 3.62 16.94
C PRO A 65 -6.08 2.75 17.21
N GLU A 66 -7.25 3.36 17.42
CA GLU A 66 -8.53 2.68 17.66
C GLU A 66 -9.03 1.98 16.39
N GLU A 67 -8.89 2.63 15.22
CA GLU A 67 -9.21 2.02 13.93
C GLU A 67 -8.29 0.84 13.61
N VAL A 68 -6.98 0.97 13.89
CA VAL A 68 -6.03 -0.14 13.73
C VAL A 68 -6.42 -1.30 14.64
N THR A 69 -6.68 -1.04 15.92
CA THR A 69 -7.16 -2.05 16.88
C THR A 69 -8.42 -2.76 16.37
N SER A 70 -9.42 -1.99 15.93
CA SER A 70 -10.69 -2.52 15.43
C SER A 70 -10.50 -3.38 14.17
N LEU A 71 -9.58 -2.99 13.28
CA LEU A 71 -9.22 -3.79 12.10
C LEU A 71 -8.54 -5.11 12.49
N LEU A 72 -7.63 -5.07 13.46
CA LEU A 72 -6.94 -6.26 13.98
C LEU A 72 -7.93 -7.23 14.62
N GLU A 73 -8.84 -6.74 15.45
CA GLU A 73 -9.90 -7.55 16.06
C GLU A 73 -10.82 -8.18 15.00
N ALA A 74 -11.23 -7.41 13.99
CA ALA A 74 -12.09 -7.89 12.91
C ALA A 74 -11.46 -9.05 12.11
N THR A 75 -10.13 -9.21 12.12
CA THR A 75 -9.46 -10.32 11.42
C THR A 75 -9.81 -11.70 11.96
N SER A 76 -10.21 -11.77 13.24
CA SER A 76 -10.70 -13.00 13.88
C SER A 76 -11.95 -13.58 13.18
N SER A 77 -12.68 -12.76 12.42
CA SER A 77 -13.84 -13.18 11.62
C SER A 77 -13.48 -13.90 10.32
N LEU A 78 -12.22 -13.84 9.89
CA LEU A 78 -11.78 -14.47 8.65
C LEU A 78 -11.64 -15.98 8.83
N ARG A 79 -11.95 -16.72 7.76
CA ARG A 79 -11.80 -18.16 7.69
C ARG A 79 -10.97 -18.55 6.45
N PRO A 80 -10.14 -19.61 6.52
CA PRO A 80 -9.80 -20.38 7.74
C PRO A 80 -9.00 -19.55 8.76
N GLU A 81 -8.80 -20.06 9.98
CA GLU A 81 -8.10 -19.35 11.07
C GLU A 81 -6.77 -18.72 10.64
N LEU A 82 -5.97 -19.48 9.89
CA LEU A 82 -4.70 -19.00 9.32
C LEU A 82 -4.87 -17.68 8.55
N ARG A 83 -5.98 -17.50 7.81
CA ARG A 83 -6.25 -16.26 7.08
C ARG A 83 -6.44 -15.07 8.04
N GLY A 84 -7.11 -15.28 9.17
CA GLY A 84 -7.24 -14.25 10.20
C GLY A 84 -5.88 -13.83 10.74
N LEU A 85 -5.07 -14.81 11.16
CA LEU A 85 -3.72 -14.59 11.68
C LEU A 85 -2.80 -13.88 10.68
N THR A 86 -2.83 -14.29 9.40
CA THR A 86 -2.05 -13.64 8.33
C THR A 86 -2.44 -12.18 8.17
N TYR A 87 -3.74 -11.86 8.15
CA TYR A 87 -4.19 -10.48 7.98
C TYR A 87 -3.93 -9.64 9.23
N ALA A 88 -4.11 -10.19 10.44
CA ALA A 88 -3.79 -9.50 11.68
C ALA A 88 -2.32 -9.07 11.70
N THR A 89 -1.44 -10.04 11.44
CA THR A 89 0.01 -9.82 11.46
C THR A 89 0.45 -8.86 10.36
N LEU A 90 -0.13 -8.97 9.16
CA LEU A 90 0.16 -8.06 8.05
C LEU A 90 -0.25 -6.62 8.37
N LEU A 91 -1.46 -6.40 8.90
CA LEU A 91 -1.94 -5.06 9.22
C LEU A 91 -1.13 -4.42 10.35
N ALA A 92 -0.81 -5.20 11.40
CA ALA A 92 0.05 -4.76 12.49
C ALA A 92 1.45 -4.40 12.01
N LEU A 93 2.01 -5.18 11.07
CA LEU A 93 3.31 -4.85 10.47
C LEU A 93 3.25 -3.54 9.69
N LEU A 94 2.23 -3.37 8.83
CA LEU A 94 2.06 -2.16 8.03
C LEU A 94 1.91 -0.90 8.89
N SER A 95 1.23 -0.99 10.04
CA SER A 95 1.05 0.16 10.95
C SER A 95 2.34 0.60 11.64
N VAL A 96 3.34 -0.28 11.81
CA VAL A 96 4.56 0.03 12.57
C VAL A 96 5.83 0.18 11.74
N THR A 97 5.80 -0.15 10.44
CA THR A 97 7.02 -0.12 9.60
C THR A 97 6.94 0.77 8.37
N GLY A 98 5.77 1.32 8.04
CA GLY A 98 5.59 2.07 6.79
C GLY A 98 5.98 1.27 5.54
N LEU A 99 5.75 -0.05 5.54
CA LEU A 99 5.96 -0.85 4.35
C LEU A 99 4.84 -0.58 3.33
N ARG A 100 5.18 -0.58 2.04
CA ARG A 100 4.13 -0.70 1.02
C ARG A 100 3.52 -2.10 1.13
N THR A 101 2.22 -2.22 0.89
CA THR A 101 1.51 -3.50 0.94
C THR A 101 2.17 -4.57 0.07
N GLY A 102 2.64 -4.20 -1.12
CA GLY A 102 3.38 -5.11 -2.02
C GLY A 102 4.75 -5.52 -1.49
N GLU A 103 5.47 -4.64 -0.80
CA GLU A 103 6.75 -4.94 -0.16
C GLU A 103 6.54 -5.95 0.97
N ALA A 104 5.56 -5.71 1.86
CA ALA A 104 5.21 -6.63 2.93
C ALA A 104 4.80 -8.03 2.41
N CYS A 105 4.03 -8.09 1.31
CA CYS A 105 3.65 -9.35 0.66
C CYS A 105 4.84 -10.13 0.07
N ARG A 106 5.98 -9.49 -0.18
CA ARG A 106 7.19 -10.11 -0.75
C ARG A 106 8.19 -10.61 0.29
N LEU A 107 7.96 -10.32 1.57
CA LEU A 107 8.81 -10.81 2.66
C LEU A 107 8.87 -12.34 2.70
N ASN A 108 10.00 -12.85 3.18
CA ASN A 108 10.34 -14.25 3.36
C ASN A 108 10.70 -14.52 4.83
N ASP A 109 10.72 -15.79 5.21
CA ASP A 109 11.10 -16.18 6.57
C ASP A 109 12.53 -15.76 6.93
N ALA A 110 13.45 -15.76 5.96
CA ALA A 110 14.82 -15.28 6.16
C ALA A 110 14.91 -13.79 6.56
N ASP A 111 13.92 -12.97 6.17
CA ASP A 111 13.91 -11.53 6.50
C ASP A 111 13.63 -11.28 8.00
N ILE A 112 12.98 -12.23 8.70
CA ILE A 112 12.73 -12.13 10.16
C ILE A 112 13.79 -12.86 10.99
N GLU A 113 14.66 -13.64 10.35
CA GLU A 113 15.84 -14.22 10.97
C GLU A 113 16.97 -13.20 11.08
N SER A 114 17.16 -12.37 10.04
CA SER A 114 18.19 -11.33 9.98
C SER A 114 17.92 -10.12 10.88
N GLY A 115 16.66 -9.89 11.26
CA GLY A 115 16.24 -8.66 11.94
C GLY A 115 16.10 -7.44 11.03
N ILE A 116 16.29 -7.62 9.72
CA ILE A 116 16.25 -6.57 8.71
C ILE A 116 15.25 -6.96 7.63
N LEU A 117 14.17 -6.19 7.48
CA LEU A 117 13.20 -6.40 6.42
C LEU A 117 13.70 -5.81 5.11
N GLN A 118 13.91 -6.66 4.11
CA GLN A 118 14.27 -6.21 2.77
C GLN A 118 13.03 -5.80 1.98
N ALA A 119 12.78 -4.49 1.87
CA ALA A 119 11.72 -3.95 1.04
C ALA A 119 12.15 -3.95 -0.44
N LYS A 120 12.02 -5.12 -1.09
CA LYS A 120 12.40 -5.34 -2.49
C LYS A 120 11.41 -4.74 -3.49
N ASP A 121 11.94 -4.30 -4.62
CA ASP A 121 11.19 -3.81 -5.80
C ASP A 121 10.12 -2.78 -5.43
N SER A 122 10.52 -1.76 -4.66
CA SER A 122 9.72 -0.55 -4.58
C SER A 122 9.60 0.05 -5.98
N ASN A 123 8.50 0.75 -6.30
CA ASN A 123 8.37 1.45 -7.58
C ASN A 123 9.70 2.16 -7.90
N PHE A 124 10.23 1.97 -9.12
CA PHE A 124 11.58 2.38 -9.56
C PHE A 124 12.75 1.42 -9.23
N GLY A 125 12.49 0.18 -8.82
CA GLY A 125 13.54 -0.86 -8.69
C GLY A 125 14.50 -0.63 -7.52
N LYS A 126 14.15 0.25 -6.58
CA LYS A 126 14.96 0.51 -5.39
C LYS A 126 14.60 -0.50 -4.30
N SER A 127 15.61 -1.05 -3.65
CA SER A 127 15.45 -1.85 -2.43
C SER A 127 15.93 -1.02 -1.24
N ARG A 128 15.22 -1.11 -0.11
CA ARG A 128 15.66 -0.51 1.16
C ARG A 128 15.60 -1.53 2.27
N ASP A 129 16.57 -1.46 3.17
CA ASP A 129 16.62 -2.25 4.38
C ASP A 129 15.91 -1.50 5.50
N ILE A 130 14.95 -2.17 6.15
CA ILE A 130 14.17 -1.60 7.25
C ILE A 130 14.54 -2.37 8.52
N PRO A 131 15.33 -1.78 9.43
CA PRO A 131 15.54 -2.34 10.75
C PRO A 131 14.21 -2.39 11.49
N ILE A 132 13.92 -3.53 12.13
CA ILE A 132 12.71 -3.67 12.95
C ILE A 132 13.06 -4.02 14.38
N HIS A 133 12.30 -3.45 15.31
CA HIS A 133 12.51 -3.66 16.74
C HIS A 133 12.25 -5.13 17.14
N GLU A 134 12.96 -5.61 18.17
CA GLU A 134 12.88 -7.02 18.61
C GLU A 134 11.47 -7.44 19.03
N THR A 135 10.66 -6.51 19.53
CA THR A 135 9.24 -6.75 19.85
C THR A 135 8.44 -7.13 18.60
N THR A 136 8.65 -6.43 17.48
CA THR A 136 8.02 -6.74 16.20
C THR A 136 8.51 -8.09 15.66
N LEU A 137 9.82 -8.35 15.74
CA LEU A 137 10.39 -9.66 15.36
C LEU A 137 9.79 -10.81 16.17
N THR A 138 9.60 -10.62 17.47
CA THR A 138 8.98 -11.61 18.36
C THR A 138 7.57 -11.96 17.89
N ILE A 139 6.77 -10.96 17.54
CA ILE A 139 5.40 -11.16 17.02
C ILE A 139 5.44 -11.90 15.67
N LEU A 140 6.30 -11.49 14.75
CA LEU A 140 6.43 -12.13 13.43
C LEU A 140 6.87 -13.60 13.55
N ARG A 141 7.84 -13.90 14.42
CA ARG A 141 8.31 -15.27 14.70
C ARG A 141 7.23 -16.11 15.36
N ALA A 142 6.44 -15.53 16.27
CA ALA A 142 5.30 -16.22 16.88
C ALA A 142 4.23 -16.56 15.84
N TYR A 143 3.91 -15.62 14.94
CA TYR A 143 3.04 -15.88 13.80
C TYR A 143 3.57 -17.00 12.90
N ALA A 144 4.86 -16.98 12.53
CA ALA A 144 5.46 -18.01 11.68
C ALA A 144 5.32 -19.41 12.30
N LYS A 145 5.59 -19.54 13.61
CA LYS A 145 5.40 -20.80 14.35
C LYS A 145 3.96 -21.31 14.30
N VAL A 146 2.96 -20.43 14.47
CA VAL A 146 1.54 -20.83 14.41
C VAL A 146 1.13 -21.16 12.98
N ARG A 147 1.57 -20.37 12.00
CA ARG A 147 1.38 -20.61 10.57
C ARG A 147 1.86 -22.01 10.18
N ASP A 148 3.07 -22.39 10.58
CA ASP A 148 3.68 -23.67 10.20
C ASP A 148 2.99 -24.87 10.86
N ARG A 149 2.40 -24.67 12.06
CA ARG A 149 1.53 -25.67 12.70
C ARG A 149 0.20 -25.84 11.97
N LEU A 150 -0.43 -24.73 11.58
CA LEU A 150 -1.72 -24.75 10.85
C LEU A 150 -1.56 -25.20 9.40
N ARG A 151 -0.36 -25.04 8.83
CA ARG A 151 -0.04 -25.39 7.45
C ARG A 151 1.33 -26.05 7.36
N THR A 152 1.34 -27.36 7.57
CA THR A 152 2.56 -28.19 7.56
C THR A 152 3.18 -28.38 6.18
N THR A 153 2.44 -28.12 5.11
CA THR A 153 2.93 -28.20 3.72
C THR A 153 2.86 -26.83 3.05
N THR A 154 4.00 -26.14 3.02
CA THR A 154 4.21 -24.92 2.25
C THR A 154 5.25 -25.20 1.17
N THR A 155 5.04 -24.66 -0.03
CA THR A 155 5.99 -24.76 -1.15
C THR A 155 6.74 -23.46 -1.39
N THR A 156 6.68 -22.54 -0.42
CA THR A 156 7.16 -21.17 -0.55
C THR A 156 7.88 -20.74 0.72
N SER A 157 8.93 -19.94 0.55
CA SER A 157 9.64 -19.25 1.63
C SER A 157 8.93 -17.98 2.12
N ALA A 158 7.73 -17.70 1.61
CA ALA A 158 7.00 -16.48 1.90
C ALA A 158 6.57 -16.40 3.38
N LEU A 159 6.83 -15.25 4.00
CA LEU A 159 6.38 -14.99 5.37
C LEU A 159 4.85 -15.03 5.46
N PHE A 160 4.18 -14.29 4.57
CA PHE A 160 2.72 -14.26 4.50
C PHE A 160 2.20 -15.21 3.43
N ILE A 161 1.38 -16.17 3.86
CA ILE A 161 0.77 -17.17 2.99
C ILE A 161 -0.76 -17.11 3.03
N THR A 162 -1.38 -17.57 1.95
CA THR A 162 -2.82 -17.81 1.87
C THR A 162 -3.18 -19.09 2.64
N GLY A 163 -4.48 -19.30 2.89
CA GLY A 163 -4.98 -20.56 3.44
C GLY A 163 -4.66 -21.80 2.58
N ARG A 164 -4.24 -21.62 1.32
CA ARG A 164 -3.78 -22.70 0.43
C ARG A 164 -2.29 -22.99 0.57
N GLY A 165 -1.53 -22.25 1.37
CA GLY A 165 -0.08 -22.40 1.52
C GLY A 165 0.76 -21.74 0.42
N THR A 166 0.15 -20.91 -0.42
CA THR A 166 0.86 -20.11 -1.44
C THR A 166 1.13 -18.70 -0.93
N ARG A 167 2.10 -17.99 -1.53
CA ARG A 167 2.39 -16.58 -1.19
C ARG A 167 1.14 -15.71 -1.27
N LEU A 168 0.99 -14.82 -0.29
CA LEU A 168 -0.02 -13.77 -0.31
C LEU A 168 0.40 -12.66 -1.28
N TYR A 169 -0.48 -12.33 -2.23
CA TYR A 169 -0.26 -11.24 -3.18
C TYR A 169 -1.15 -10.04 -2.85
N ALA A 170 -0.65 -8.83 -3.13
CA ALA A 170 -1.40 -7.59 -2.86
C ALA A 170 -2.77 -7.55 -3.56
N SER A 171 -2.87 -8.11 -4.77
CA SER A 171 -4.13 -8.26 -5.52
C SER A 171 -5.20 -9.06 -4.78
N ASN A 172 -4.79 -9.97 -3.88
CA ASN A 172 -5.71 -10.83 -3.12
C ASN A 172 -6.29 -10.14 -1.87
N LEU A 173 -5.79 -8.95 -1.51
CA LEU A 173 -6.10 -8.31 -0.23
C LEU A 173 -7.39 -7.50 -0.27
N GLY A 174 -7.73 -6.91 -1.42
CA GLY A 174 -8.79 -5.89 -1.53
C GLY A 174 -10.14 -6.36 -0.99
N ARG A 175 -10.58 -7.57 -1.35
CA ARG A 175 -11.87 -8.12 -0.91
C ARG A 175 -11.93 -8.35 0.60
N ALA A 176 -10.88 -8.96 1.16
CA ALA A 176 -10.82 -9.21 2.60
C ALA A 176 -10.74 -7.91 3.39
N PHE A 177 -9.89 -6.97 2.94
CA PHE A 177 -9.75 -5.68 3.59
C PHE A 177 -11.05 -4.87 3.55
N SER A 178 -11.77 -4.88 2.42
CA SER A 178 -13.09 -4.26 2.33
C SER A 178 -14.08 -4.82 3.36
N ARG A 179 -14.06 -6.14 3.58
CA ARG A 179 -14.87 -6.77 4.65
C ARG A 179 -14.41 -6.36 6.04
N LEU A 180 -13.11 -6.35 6.31
CA LEU A 180 -12.55 -5.97 7.62
C LEU A 180 -12.92 -4.55 7.99
N ARG A 181 -12.82 -3.59 7.06
CA ARG A 181 -13.23 -2.20 7.30
C ARG A 181 -14.69 -2.07 7.68
N LYS A 182 -15.58 -2.78 6.99
CA LYS A 182 -17.02 -2.80 7.33
C LYS A 182 -17.26 -3.33 8.73
N LEU A 183 -16.55 -4.40 9.11
CA LEU A 183 -16.66 -4.99 10.46
C LEU A 183 -16.06 -4.09 11.54
N ALA A 184 -14.98 -3.37 11.23
CA ALA A 184 -14.33 -2.41 12.10
C ALA A 184 -15.09 -1.07 12.21
N GLY A 185 -16.25 -0.93 11.56
CA GLY A 185 -17.01 0.33 11.57
C GLY A 185 -16.36 1.48 10.78
N ILE A 186 -15.30 1.22 10.03
CA ILE A 186 -14.58 2.20 9.21
C ILE A 186 -15.36 2.39 7.90
N SER A 187 -16.43 3.17 7.97
CA SER A 187 -17.22 3.56 6.81
C SER A 187 -16.70 4.86 6.23
N THR A 188 -16.42 4.84 4.93
CA THR A 188 -16.32 6.07 4.15
C THR A 188 -17.74 6.51 3.80
N SER A 189 -18.03 7.82 3.91
CA SER A 189 -19.26 8.41 3.35
C SER A 189 -19.50 7.84 1.94
N PRO A 190 -20.74 7.63 1.48
CA PRO A 190 -21.02 7.13 0.12
C PRO A 190 -20.31 7.92 -0.99
N GLU A 191 -20.01 9.18 -0.73
CA GLU A 191 -19.30 10.11 -1.62
C GLU A 191 -17.78 10.05 -1.48
N ALA A 192 -17.29 9.54 -0.34
CA ALA A 192 -15.87 9.42 -0.06
C ALA A 192 -15.29 8.13 -0.65
N ARG A 193 -14.09 8.23 -1.23
CA ARG A 193 -13.38 7.05 -1.74
C ARG A 193 -13.06 6.10 -0.58
N PRO A 194 -13.16 4.78 -0.79
CA PRO A 194 -12.84 3.80 0.24
C PRO A 194 -11.38 3.93 0.70
N THR A 195 -11.17 3.90 2.02
CA THR A 195 -9.84 3.78 2.65
C THR A 195 -9.08 2.53 2.15
N ARG A 196 -7.75 2.62 2.08
CA ARG A 196 -6.90 1.66 1.35
C ARG A 196 -5.84 1.08 2.27
N LEU A 197 -5.36 -0.11 1.95
CA LEU A 197 -4.18 -0.68 2.62
C LEU A 197 -2.94 0.20 2.48
N HIS A 198 -2.84 0.97 1.39
CA HIS A 198 -1.75 1.92 1.21
C HIS A 198 -1.81 3.09 2.19
N ASP A 199 -2.97 3.38 2.77
CA ASP A 199 -3.16 4.49 3.69
C ASP A 199 -2.46 4.25 5.04
N PHE A 200 -2.10 2.99 5.37
CA PHE A 200 -1.19 2.68 6.48
C PHE A 200 0.20 3.31 6.31
N LEU A 201 0.73 3.36 5.09
CA LEU A 201 2.00 4.04 4.81
C LEU A 201 1.89 5.53 5.10
N HIS A 202 0.76 6.14 4.70
CA HIS A 202 0.51 7.56 4.94
C HIS A 202 0.35 7.86 6.43
N SER A 203 -0.33 6.98 7.15
CA SER A 203 -0.47 7.07 8.62
C SER A 203 0.91 7.04 9.27
N PHE A 204 1.70 5.99 9.01
CA PHE A 204 3.05 5.84 9.56
C PHE A 204 3.96 7.03 9.24
N ALA A 205 3.98 7.49 7.99
CA ALA A 205 4.81 8.62 7.59
C ALA A 205 4.38 9.91 8.30
N THR A 206 3.07 10.13 8.47
CA THR A 206 2.54 11.31 9.17
C THR A 206 2.89 11.25 10.65
N ASP A 207 2.69 10.10 11.29
CA ASP A 207 3.02 9.90 12.71
C ASP A 207 4.52 10.08 12.95
N THR A 208 5.38 9.51 12.10
CA THR A 208 6.83 9.68 12.18
C THR A 208 7.25 11.15 12.06
N LEU A 209 6.66 11.89 11.12
CA LEU A 209 6.93 13.32 10.95
C LEU A 209 6.47 14.14 12.17
N LEU A 210 5.29 13.81 12.73
CA LEU A 210 4.77 14.45 13.92
C LEU A 210 5.63 14.15 15.14
N ASP A 211 6.15 12.93 15.26
CA ASP A 211 7.02 12.54 16.36
C ASP A 211 8.37 13.27 16.29
N TRP A 212 9.01 13.34 15.12
CA TRP A 212 10.22 14.15 14.93
C TRP A 212 9.99 15.64 15.25
N TYR A 213 8.85 16.18 14.81
CA TYR A 213 8.49 17.55 15.13
C TYR A 213 8.32 17.77 16.64
N ARG A 214 7.71 16.83 17.34
CA ARG A 214 7.50 16.88 18.80
C ARG A 214 8.78 16.64 19.60
N SER A 215 9.70 15.82 19.10
CA SER A 215 10.99 15.54 19.75
C SER A 215 12.04 16.61 19.47
N GLY A 216 11.75 17.57 18.58
CA GLY A 216 12.69 18.62 18.16
C GLY A 216 13.80 18.10 17.24
N GLU A 217 13.60 16.94 16.62
CA GLU A 217 14.51 16.35 15.65
C GLU A 217 14.42 17.07 14.29
N ASP A 218 15.53 17.10 13.54
CA ASP A 218 15.57 17.70 12.21
C ASP A 218 14.83 16.82 11.20
N VAL A 219 13.59 17.20 10.91
CA VAL A 219 12.72 16.57 9.91
C VAL A 219 13.40 16.48 8.54
N GLN A 220 14.20 17.48 8.15
CA GLN A 220 14.81 17.54 6.82
C GLN A 220 16.10 16.73 6.73
N ALA A 221 16.77 16.46 7.85
CA ALA A 221 17.83 15.47 7.94
C ALA A 221 17.27 14.03 7.92
N ASN A 222 16.16 13.80 8.61
CA ASN A 222 15.53 12.47 8.73
C ASN A 222 14.70 12.05 7.50
N CYS A 223 14.26 12.99 6.65
CA CYS A 223 13.54 12.71 5.40
C CYS A 223 14.43 12.39 4.18
N ARG A 224 15.77 12.32 4.31
CA ARG A 224 16.69 12.08 3.17
C ARG A 224 16.82 10.59 2.82
N TYR A 225 15.80 9.97 2.22
CA TYR A 225 15.90 8.63 1.60
C TYR A 225 15.01 8.47 0.35
#